data_AF-A0A847S5M9-F1
#
_entry.id   AF-A0A847S5M9-F1
#
_cell.length_a   1.000
_cell.length_b   1.000
_cell.length_c   1.000
_cell.angle_alpha   90.00
_cell.angle_beta   90.00
_cell.angle_gamma   90.00
#
_symmetry.space_group_name_H-M   'P 1'
#
loop_
_entity.id
_entity.type
_entity.pdbx_description
1 polymer ?
#
loop_
_entity_poly.entity_id
_entity_poly.type
_entity_poly.pdbx_seq_one_letter_code
_entity_poly.pdbx_strand_id
1 'polypeptide(L)'
;MKIICSLCISLIGFINPEDPVIYSLFYHWNKMSLALAKEIPSGKNAEEKMLYQERLQSFYRLWNMVPDSLQNTSLRWGFLERISTEFNWKDKKWSVIEMIRGGEITGVDNYLVFYHGRMAHIIAYRYQTDKWVKMREWQQRIKTSSLVIKSATGIAKQGCNNGDVIVTGFKSALPLQVAYFAEYMVPRESGAGRVICRSR
;
A
#
# COMPACT_ATOMS: atom_id res chain seq x y z
N MET A 1 1.76 6.79 64.25
CA MET A 1 2.05 5.99 63.05
C MET A 1 1.19 6.48 61.90
N LYS A 2 1.79 7.10 60.87
CA LYS A 2 1.09 7.55 59.66
C LYS A 2 1.43 6.57 58.54
N ILE A 3 0.42 5.84 58.05
CA ILE A 3 0.54 4.95 56.89
C ILE A 3 0.41 5.86 55.66
N ILE A 4 1.51 6.07 54.95
CA ILE A 4 1.50 6.74 53.65
C ILE A 4 1.14 5.67 52.62
N CYS A 5 -0.14 5.62 52.23
CA CYS A 5 -0.55 4.88 51.04
C CYS A 5 0.03 5.60 49.81
N SER A 6 1.16 5.08 49.33
CA SER A 6 1.70 5.38 48.01
C SER A 6 0.74 4.84 46.96
N LEU A 7 -0.14 5.70 46.44
CA LEU A 7 -0.90 5.42 45.23
C LEU A 7 0.10 5.39 44.06
N CYS A 8 0.47 4.18 43.66
CA CYS A 8 1.07 3.91 42.37
C CYS A 8 0.19 4.53 41.29
N ILE A 9 0.63 5.66 40.74
CA ILE A 9 0.14 6.17 39.46
C ILE A 9 0.51 5.08 38.46
N SER A 10 -0.44 4.21 38.19
CA SER A 10 -0.40 3.32 37.04
C SER A 10 -0.13 4.20 35.83
N LEU A 11 0.95 3.87 35.13
CA LEU A 11 1.13 4.18 33.72
C LEU A 11 -0.10 3.62 32.99
N ILE A 12 -1.19 4.38 32.98
CA ILE A 12 -2.17 4.32 31.92
C ILE A 12 -1.38 4.82 30.72
N GLY A 13 -0.80 3.85 29.99
CA GLY A 13 -0.29 4.09 28.67
C GLY A 13 -1.35 4.89 27.94
N PHE A 14 -0.95 6.04 27.42
CA PHE A 14 -1.76 6.83 26.53
C PHE A 14 -2.28 5.89 25.45
N ILE A 15 -3.52 5.42 25.61
CA ILE A 15 -4.35 5.03 24.49
C ILE A 15 -4.49 6.34 23.75
N ASN A 16 -3.60 6.57 22.78
CA ASN A 16 -3.71 7.71 21.89
C ASN A 16 -5.15 7.67 21.37
N PRO A 17 -5.93 8.74 21.55
CA PRO A 17 -7.22 8.83 20.88
C PRO A 17 -6.90 8.83 19.39
N GLU A 18 -7.07 7.65 18.79
CA GLU A 18 -7.32 7.39 17.37
C GLU A 18 -7.24 8.65 16.50
N ASP A 19 -6.10 8.89 15.80
CA ASP A 19 -5.93 10.08 14.95
C ASP A 19 -7.01 10.07 13.85
N PRO A 20 -8.00 10.99 13.90
CA PRO A 20 -9.14 10.97 12.98
C PRO A 20 -8.70 11.08 11.51
N VAL A 21 -7.53 11.67 11.27
CA VAL A 21 -6.95 11.82 9.93
C VAL A 21 -6.43 10.48 9.41
N ILE A 22 -5.83 9.63 10.27
CA ILE A 22 -5.40 8.26 9.89
C ILE A 22 -6.64 7.43 9.53
N TYR A 23 -7.69 7.50 10.33
CA TYR A 23 -8.94 6.80 10.07
C TYR A 23 -9.61 7.23 8.77
N SER A 24 -9.69 8.53 8.52
CA SER A 24 -10.25 9.06 7.27
C SER A 24 -9.43 8.58 6.05
N LEU A 25 -8.09 8.68 6.13
CA LEU A 25 -7.20 8.18 5.09
C LEU A 25 -7.41 6.69 4.82
N PHE A 26 -7.43 5.87 5.88
CA PHE A 26 -7.65 4.43 5.78
C PHE A 26 -8.99 4.08 5.14
N TYR A 27 -10.08 4.68 5.63
CA TYR A 27 -11.43 4.48 5.11
C TYR A 27 -11.51 4.81 3.63
N HIS A 28 -11.04 6.00 3.23
CA HIS A 28 -11.10 6.43 1.83
C HIS A 28 -10.20 5.58 0.93
N TRP A 29 -9.02 5.17 1.42
CA TRP A 29 -8.11 4.32 0.66
C TRP A 29 -8.74 2.94 0.38
N ASN A 30 -9.35 2.31 1.38
CA ASN A 30 -10.06 1.05 1.23
C ASN A 30 -11.26 1.20 0.29
N LYS A 31 -12.08 2.23 0.49
CA LYS A 31 -13.26 2.49 -0.35
C LYS A 31 -12.87 2.66 -1.82
N MET A 32 -11.84 3.46 -2.10
CA MET A 32 -11.37 3.68 -3.47
C MET A 32 -10.80 2.41 -4.10
N SER A 33 -10.06 1.60 -3.32
CA SER A 33 -9.52 0.33 -3.82
C SER A 33 -10.64 -0.66 -4.13
N LEU A 34 -11.61 -0.83 -3.21
CA LEU A 34 -12.75 -1.73 -3.44
C LEU A 34 -13.59 -1.32 -4.65
N ALA A 35 -13.73 -0.02 -4.91
CA ALA A 35 -14.38 0.48 -6.12
C ALA A 35 -13.65 0.05 -7.41
N LEU A 36 -12.30 0.04 -7.41
CA LEU A 36 -11.50 -0.39 -8.55
C LEU A 36 -11.83 -1.82 -9.03
N ALA A 37 -12.14 -2.75 -8.11
CA ALA A 37 -12.51 -4.11 -8.49
C ALA A 37 -13.82 -4.20 -9.28
N LYS A 38 -14.69 -3.20 -9.15
CA LYS A 38 -15.93 -3.12 -9.94
C LYS A 38 -15.70 -2.54 -11.33
N GLU A 39 -14.59 -1.81 -11.53
CA GLU A 39 -14.36 -0.99 -12.72
C GLU A 39 -13.26 -1.53 -13.65
N ILE A 40 -12.60 -2.66 -13.33
CA ILE A 40 -11.39 -3.13 -14.05
C ILE A 40 -11.60 -3.14 -15.59
N PRO A 41 -10.98 -2.19 -16.33
CA PRO A 41 -11.10 -2.10 -17.77
C PRO A 41 -9.92 -2.75 -18.51
N SER A 42 -8.95 -3.33 -17.80
CA SER A 42 -7.62 -3.66 -18.33
C SER A 42 -7.51 -5.01 -19.05
N GLY A 43 -8.50 -5.88 -18.99
CA GLY A 43 -8.51 -7.12 -19.78
C GLY A 43 -8.89 -6.84 -21.23
N LYS A 44 -8.13 -7.40 -22.18
CA LYS A 44 -8.40 -7.26 -23.63
C LYS A 44 -9.68 -7.98 -24.04
N ASN A 45 -10.04 -9.05 -23.34
CA ASN A 45 -11.24 -9.83 -23.55
C ASN A 45 -11.96 -10.13 -22.22
N ALA A 46 -13.14 -10.76 -22.29
CA ALA A 46 -13.97 -11.05 -21.11
C ALA A 46 -13.27 -11.99 -20.10
N GLU A 47 -12.56 -13.00 -20.59
CA GLU A 47 -11.83 -13.97 -19.75
C GLU A 47 -10.71 -13.30 -18.96
N GLU A 48 -9.92 -12.46 -19.62
CA GLU A 48 -8.82 -11.72 -18.99
C GLU A 48 -9.35 -10.71 -17.97
N LYS A 49 -10.49 -10.05 -18.25
CA LYS A 49 -11.17 -9.18 -17.28
C LYS A 49 -11.61 -9.96 -16.04
N MET A 50 -12.23 -11.12 -16.23
CA MET A 50 -12.68 -11.98 -15.13
C MET A 50 -11.49 -12.45 -14.28
N LEU A 51 -10.41 -12.90 -14.91
CA LEU A 51 -9.17 -13.29 -14.22
C LEU A 51 -8.60 -12.14 -13.38
N TYR A 52 -8.53 -10.93 -13.92
CA TYR A 52 -8.03 -9.77 -13.17
C TYR A 52 -8.96 -9.36 -12.03
N GLN A 53 -10.27 -9.49 -12.20
CA GLN A 53 -11.24 -9.28 -11.12
C GLN A 53 -11.01 -10.28 -9.99
N GLU A 54 -10.87 -11.57 -10.29
CA GLU A 54 -10.63 -12.62 -9.28
C GLU A 54 -9.29 -12.43 -8.53
N ARG A 55 -8.23 -12.06 -9.25
CA ARG A 55 -6.93 -11.75 -8.65
C ARG A 55 -7.01 -10.56 -7.72
N LEU A 56 -7.68 -9.47 -8.14
CA LEU A 56 -7.85 -8.29 -7.30
C LEU A 56 -8.72 -8.56 -6.07
N GLN A 57 -9.77 -9.38 -6.20
CA GLN A 57 -10.55 -9.84 -5.04
C GLN A 57 -9.69 -10.65 -4.07
N SER A 58 -8.85 -11.54 -4.57
CA SER A 58 -7.90 -12.31 -3.75
C SER A 58 -6.91 -11.39 -3.02
N PHE A 59 -6.41 -10.34 -3.69
CA PHE A 59 -5.57 -9.30 -3.09
C PHE A 59 -6.29 -8.65 -1.89
N TYR A 60 -7.55 -8.23 -2.07
CA TYR A 60 -8.31 -7.55 -1.03
C TYR A 60 -8.63 -8.44 0.17
N ARG A 61 -8.88 -9.73 -0.07
CA ARG A 61 -9.03 -10.71 1.01
C ARG A 61 -7.75 -10.84 1.82
N LEU A 62 -6.58 -10.94 1.17
CA LEU A 62 -5.29 -11.03 1.86
C LEU A 62 -5.00 -9.77 2.70
N TRP A 63 -5.44 -8.60 2.25
CA TRP A 63 -5.30 -7.34 2.99
C TRP A 63 -6.38 -7.15 4.06
N ASN A 64 -7.32 -8.09 4.20
CA ASN A 64 -8.51 -8.00 5.05
C ASN A 64 -9.28 -6.68 4.83
N MET A 65 -9.45 -6.26 3.58
CA MET A 65 -10.21 -5.06 3.25
C MET A 65 -11.70 -5.36 3.35
N VAL A 66 -12.36 -4.76 4.34
CA VAL A 66 -13.80 -4.86 4.52
C VAL A 66 -14.45 -3.54 4.06
N PRO A 67 -15.47 -3.58 3.17
CA PRO A 67 -16.23 -2.40 2.77
C PRO A 67 -16.78 -1.67 4.00
N ASP A 68 -16.64 -0.35 3.99
CA ASP A 68 -17.16 0.55 5.03
C ASP A 68 -16.70 0.22 6.47
N SER A 69 -15.57 -0.48 6.62
CA SER A 69 -15.03 -0.88 7.91
C SER A 69 -13.87 0.01 8.36
N LEU A 70 -13.83 0.25 9.67
CA LEU A 70 -12.70 0.85 10.38
C LEU A 70 -11.82 -0.22 11.07
N GLN A 71 -11.91 -1.49 10.66
CA GLN A 71 -11.10 -2.56 11.25
C GLN A 71 -9.60 -2.26 11.16
N ASN A 72 -9.03 -1.89 12.30
CA ASN A 72 -7.64 -1.50 12.52
C ASN A 72 -6.68 -2.71 12.62
N THR A 73 -7.15 -3.91 12.27
CA THR A 73 -6.31 -5.13 12.23
C THR A 73 -5.82 -5.49 10.82
N SER A 74 -6.13 -4.65 9.83
CA SER A 74 -5.72 -4.88 8.44
C SER A 74 -4.24 -4.55 8.19
N LEU A 75 -3.66 -5.15 7.14
CA LEU A 75 -2.29 -4.88 6.72
C LEU A 75 -2.05 -3.39 6.42
N ARG A 76 -3.02 -2.71 5.80
CA ARG A 76 -2.97 -1.28 5.51
C ARG A 76 -2.99 -0.43 6.77
N TRP A 77 -3.78 -0.82 7.78
CA TRP A 77 -3.79 -0.11 9.05
C TRP A 77 -2.41 -0.15 9.71
N GLY A 78 -1.86 -1.35 9.91
CA GLY A 78 -0.52 -1.51 10.48
C GLY A 78 0.56 -0.82 9.65
N PHE A 79 0.37 -0.71 8.32
CA PHE A 79 1.28 0.06 7.47
C PHE A 79 1.19 1.57 7.73
N LEU A 80 -0.03 2.11 7.84
CA LEU A 80 -0.27 3.51 8.16
C LEU A 80 0.29 3.89 9.52
N GLU A 81 0.10 3.05 10.54
CA GLU A 81 0.73 3.23 11.85
C GLU A 81 2.25 3.27 11.72
N ARG A 82 2.83 2.30 10.99
CA ARG A 82 4.28 2.23 10.79
C ARG A 82 4.83 3.50 10.16
N ILE A 83 4.27 3.94 9.02
CA ILE A 83 4.80 5.10 8.31
C ILE A 83 4.52 6.42 9.04
N SER A 84 3.45 6.51 9.85
CA SER A 84 3.13 7.73 10.58
C SER A 84 4.15 8.06 11.67
N THR A 85 4.93 7.07 12.12
CA THR A 85 6.08 7.28 13.02
C THR A 85 7.32 7.84 12.31
N GLU A 86 7.44 7.64 10.99
CA GLU A 86 8.65 7.97 10.22
C GLU A 86 8.46 9.10 9.21
N PHE A 87 7.21 9.37 8.83
CA PHE A 87 6.85 10.27 7.74
C PHE A 87 5.59 11.06 8.08
N ASN A 88 5.74 12.37 8.25
CA ASN A 88 4.57 13.27 8.30
C ASN A 88 4.02 13.48 6.87
N TRP A 89 2.89 12.82 6.58
CA TRP A 89 2.21 12.81 5.27
C TRP A 89 1.11 13.88 5.11
N LYS A 90 0.71 14.58 6.18
CA LYS A 90 -0.51 15.42 6.24
C LYS A 90 -0.55 16.55 5.19
N ASP A 91 0.61 17.04 4.72
CA ASP A 91 0.69 18.12 3.72
C ASP A 91 1.51 17.74 2.48
N LYS A 92 1.70 16.45 2.24
CA LYS A 92 2.57 15.95 1.17
C LYS A 92 1.80 15.26 0.08
N LYS A 93 2.37 15.29 -1.13
CA LYS A 93 2.04 14.36 -2.21
C LYS A 93 2.91 13.13 -2.05
N TRP A 94 2.28 11.98 -1.97
CA TRP A 94 2.96 10.71 -1.81
C TRP A 94 2.19 9.61 -2.53
N SER A 95 2.78 8.44 -2.63
CA SER A 95 2.18 7.28 -3.27
C SER A 95 2.61 6.02 -2.55
N VAL A 96 1.76 5.01 -2.59
CA VAL A 96 2.10 3.66 -2.15
C VAL A 96 2.01 2.74 -3.35
N ILE A 97 3.04 1.93 -3.52
CA ILE A 97 2.99 0.75 -4.38
C ILE A 97 2.86 -0.45 -3.46
N GLU A 98 1.70 -1.09 -3.47
CA GLU A 98 1.40 -2.31 -2.73
C GLU A 98 1.62 -3.50 -3.66
N MET A 99 2.31 -4.53 -3.16
CA MET A 99 2.73 -5.66 -3.99
C MET A 99 2.54 -6.98 -3.26
N ILE A 100 1.86 -7.91 -3.93
CA ILE A 100 1.89 -9.34 -3.58
C ILE A 100 2.91 -10.00 -4.49
N ARG A 101 3.88 -10.72 -3.93
CA ARG A 101 4.79 -11.58 -4.70
C ARG A 101 4.25 -13.00 -4.72
N GLY A 102 4.09 -13.56 -5.92
CA GLY A 102 3.83 -14.99 -6.10
C GLY A 102 5.10 -15.83 -5.91
N GLY A 103 4.94 -17.05 -5.41
CA GLY A 103 6.03 -17.99 -5.09
C GLY A 103 5.56 -19.08 -4.11
N GLU A 104 6.49 -19.89 -3.59
CA GLU A 104 6.19 -20.88 -2.52
C GLU A 104 5.77 -20.20 -1.21
N ILE A 105 6.27 -18.98 -0.96
CA ILE A 105 5.87 -18.12 0.15
C ILE A 105 5.38 -16.80 -0.44
N THR A 106 4.11 -16.48 -0.21
CA THR A 106 3.52 -15.20 -0.60
C THR A 106 4.15 -14.07 0.21
N GLY A 107 4.84 -13.15 -0.47
CA GLY A 107 5.43 -11.96 0.15
C GLY A 107 4.55 -10.73 -0.03
N VAL A 108 4.42 -9.91 1.01
CA VAL A 108 3.69 -8.65 0.96
C VAL A 108 4.67 -7.48 1.15
N ASP A 109 4.80 -6.66 0.13
CA ASP A 109 5.70 -5.50 0.12
C ASP A 109 4.92 -4.21 -0.13
N ASN A 110 5.27 -3.14 0.60
CA ASN A 110 4.78 -1.80 0.35
C ASN A 110 5.95 -0.84 0.10
N TYR A 111 5.85 -0.02 -0.93
CA TYR A 111 6.81 1.04 -1.21
C TYR A 111 6.16 2.39 -0.98
N LEU A 112 6.64 3.12 0.02
CA LEU A 112 6.29 4.51 0.25
C LEU A 112 7.13 5.39 -0.68
N VAL A 113 6.48 6.19 -1.52
CA VAL A 113 7.13 7.12 -2.46
C VAL A 113 6.68 8.53 -2.15
N PHE A 114 7.60 9.42 -1.80
CA PHE A 114 7.32 10.85 -1.59
C PHE A 114 8.40 11.72 -2.21
N TYR A 115 8.13 13.00 -2.37
CA TYR A 115 8.97 13.88 -3.17
C TYR A 115 9.65 14.96 -2.34
N HIS A 116 10.94 15.15 -2.60
CA HIS A 116 11.72 16.30 -2.12
C HIS A 116 12.37 16.96 -3.33
N GLY A 117 11.80 18.10 -3.77
CA GLY A 117 12.19 18.75 -5.01
C GLY A 117 11.96 17.85 -6.23
N ARG A 118 13.04 17.53 -6.97
CA ARG A 118 12.99 16.70 -8.19
C ARG A 118 13.26 15.22 -7.95
N MET A 119 13.55 14.83 -6.71
CA MET A 119 13.90 13.47 -6.32
C MET A 119 12.71 12.81 -5.60
N ALA A 120 12.45 11.56 -5.96
CA ALA A 120 11.57 10.70 -5.19
C ALA A 120 12.41 10.00 -4.10
N HIS A 121 11.98 10.12 -2.86
CA HIS A 121 12.41 9.30 -1.75
C HIS A 121 11.52 8.08 -1.69
N ILE A 122 12.14 6.91 -1.58
CA ILE A 122 11.45 5.63 -1.65
C ILE A 122 11.88 4.80 -0.46
N ILE A 123 10.91 4.30 0.30
CA ILE A 123 11.13 3.40 1.42
C ILE A 123 10.38 2.10 1.14
N ALA A 124 11.12 0.98 1.10
CA ALA A 124 10.55 -0.35 0.97
C ALA A 124 10.29 -0.96 2.34
N TYR A 125 9.08 -1.48 2.51
CA TYR A 125 8.65 -2.23 3.67
C TYR A 125 8.20 -3.62 3.24
N ARG A 126 8.45 -4.61 4.09
CA ARG A 126 7.94 -5.98 3.95
C ARG A 126 7.13 -6.35 5.17
N TYR A 127 5.99 -6.97 4.97
CA TYR A 127 5.24 -7.59 6.05
C TYR A 127 5.82 -8.97 6.36
N GLN A 128 6.34 -9.17 7.56
CA GLN A 128 6.91 -10.43 8.01
C GLN A 128 6.77 -10.56 9.52
N THR A 129 6.40 -11.76 9.99
CA THR A 129 6.20 -12.04 11.43
C THR A 129 5.25 -11.03 12.09
N ASP A 130 4.08 -10.84 11.46
CA ASP A 130 3.00 -9.97 11.91
C ASP A 130 3.33 -8.48 12.09
N LYS A 131 4.33 -7.98 11.36
CA LYS A 131 4.73 -6.57 11.39
C LYS A 131 5.32 -6.08 10.09
N TRP A 132 5.27 -4.76 9.89
CA TRP A 132 5.95 -4.07 8.81
C TRP A 132 7.41 -3.77 9.16
N VAL A 133 8.33 -4.36 8.41
CA VAL A 133 9.77 -4.15 8.57
C VAL A 133 10.27 -3.28 7.42
N LYS A 134 10.96 -2.18 7.77
CA LYS A 134 11.66 -1.35 6.80
C LYS A 134 12.85 -2.13 6.26
N MET A 135 12.87 -2.36 4.96
CA MET A 135 13.90 -3.15 4.29
C MET A 135 15.01 -2.27 3.75
N ARG A 136 14.65 -1.16 3.11
CA ARG A 136 15.59 -0.26 2.44
C ARG A 136 14.99 1.12 2.21
N GLU A 137 15.85 2.12 2.13
CA GLU A 137 15.52 3.46 1.67
C GLU A 137 16.50 3.91 0.58
N TRP A 138 16.01 4.61 -0.45
CA TRP A 138 16.83 5.19 -1.50
C TRP A 138 16.14 6.40 -2.15
N GLN A 139 16.90 7.13 -2.97
CA GLN A 139 16.38 8.22 -3.78
C GLN A 139 16.54 7.94 -5.26
N GLN A 140 15.58 8.39 -6.07
CA GLN A 140 15.65 8.26 -7.51
C GLN A 140 14.86 9.37 -8.22
N ARG A 141 15.32 9.75 -9.42
CA ARG A 141 14.61 10.70 -10.27
C ARG A 141 13.43 10.00 -10.97
N ILE A 142 12.27 10.05 -10.34
CA ILE A 142 10.98 9.51 -10.83
C ILE A 142 9.96 10.65 -10.81
N LYS A 143 9.03 10.71 -11.76
CA LYS A 143 7.91 11.66 -11.72
C LYS A 143 6.67 10.97 -11.12
N THR A 144 5.85 11.66 -10.34
CA THR A 144 4.61 11.09 -9.77
C THR A 144 3.70 10.51 -10.86
N SER A 145 3.56 11.23 -11.98
CA SER A 145 2.78 10.79 -13.14
C SER A 145 3.32 9.53 -13.82
N SER A 146 4.56 9.13 -13.55
CA SER A 146 5.15 7.90 -14.11
C SER A 146 4.93 6.67 -13.23
N LEU A 147 4.38 6.84 -12.02
CA LEU A 147 4.04 5.71 -11.14
C LEU A 147 2.80 4.96 -11.62
N VAL A 148 1.81 5.67 -12.16
CA VAL A 148 0.61 5.05 -12.74
C VAL A 148 0.78 4.93 -14.25
N ILE A 149 0.73 3.69 -14.73
CA ILE A 149 0.91 3.34 -16.14
C ILE A 149 -0.45 3.43 -16.82
N LYS A 150 -0.58 4.32 -17.82
CA LYS A 150 -1.85 4.54 -18.55
C LYS A 150 -2.21 3.39 -19.52
N SER A 151 -1.23 2.62 -19.94
CA SER A 151 -1.38 1.56 -20.96
C SER A 151 -0.46 0.40 -20.62
N ALA A 152 -0.79 -0.34 -19.57
CA ALA A 152 -0.10 -1.58 -19.27
C ALA A 152 -0.73 -2.67 -20.14
N THR A 153 -0.01 -3.13 -21.17
CA THR A 153 -0.43 -4.26 -22.01
C THR A 153 0.56 -5.39 -21.82
N GLY A 154 0.14 -6.45 -21.13
CA GLY A 154 0.86 -7.71 -21.08
C GLY A 154 0.08 -8.80 -21.80
N ILE A 155 0.75 -9.90 -22.15
CA ILE A 155 0.08 -11.15 -22.46
C ILE A 155 0.28 -12.02 -21.22
N ALA A 156 -0.80 -12.49 -20.61
CA ALA A 156 -0.73 -13.49 -19.56
C ALA A 156 -0.04 -14.73 -20.14
N LYS A 157 1.22 -14.97 -19.76
CA LYS A 157 1.90 -16.21 -20.08
C LYS A 157 1.40 -17.28 -19.11
N GLN A 158 0.72 -18.30 -19.62
CA GLN A 158 0.31 -19.46 -18.83
C GLN A 158 1.50 -20.01 -18.03
N GLY A 159 1.30 -20.25 -16.72
CA GLY A 159 2.29 -20.88 -15.85
C GLY A 159 3.20 -19.94 -15.05
N CYS A 160 3.15 -18.62 -15.24
CA CYS A 160 3.90 -17.69 -14.38
C CYS A 160 3.04 -17.23 -13.19
N ASN A 161 3.42 -17.63 -11.97
CA ASN A 161 2.82 -17.14 -10.72
C ASN A 161 3.31 -15.72 -10.43
N ASN A 162 2.94 -14.78 -11.29
CA ASN A 162 3.33 -13.39 -11.19
C ASN A 162 2.58 -12.72 -10.05
N GLY A 163 3.23 -11.77 -9.38
CA GLY A 163 2.62 -10.97 -8.35
C GLY A 163 1.53 -10.03 -8.84
N ASP A 164 0.93 -9.31 -7.90
CA ASP A 164 -0.07 -8.27 -8.14
C ASP A 164 0.44 -6.95 -7.58
N VAL A 165 0.14 -5.85 -8.29
CA VAL A 165 0.62 -4.51 -7.94
C VAL A 165 -0.54 -3.54 -7.92
N ILE A 166 -0.70 -2.81 -6.82
CA ILE A 166 -1.62 -1.67 -6.70
C ILE A 166 -0.79 -0.41 -6.46
N VAL A 167 -1.05 0.62 -7.26
CA VAL A 167 -0.43 1.93 -7.09
C VAL A 167 -1.50 2.92 -6.66
N THR A 168 -1.36 3.47 -5.46
CA THR A 168 -2.26 4.52 -4.94
C THR A 168 -1.51 5.82 -4.78
N GLY A 169 -2.03 6.91 -5.35
CA GLY A 169 -1.51 8.26 -5.18
C GLY A 169 -2.33 9.05 -4.17
N PHE A 170 -1.67 9.85 -3.32
CA PHE A 170 -2.29 10.61 -2.24
C PHE A 170 -1.90 12.09 -2.27
N LYS A 171 -2.80 12.92 -1.77
CA LYS A 171 -2.53 14.32 -1.39
C LYS A 171 -3.22 14.62 -0.08
N SER A 172 -2.46 15.04 0.93
CA SER A 172 -2.98 15.52 2.21
C SER A 172 -4.10 14.64 2.80
N ALA A 173 -3.79 13.38 3.11
CA ALA A 173 -4.72 12.36 3.63
C ALA A 173 -5.75 11.77 2.65
N LEU A 174 -5.87 12.27 1.42
CA LEU A 174 -6.89 11.78 0.49
C LEU A 174 -6.27 10.97 -0.65
N PRO A 175 -6.77 9.75 -0.92
CA PRO A 175 -6.40 9.02 -2.12
C PRO A 175 -6.98 9.74 -3.34
N LEU A 176 -6.13 10.00 -4.34
CA LEU A 176 -6.49 10.71 -5.57
C LEU A 176 -6.72 9.77 -6.74
N GLN A 177 -5.97 8.68 -6.77
CA GLN A 177 -6.01 7.69 -7.85
C GLN A 177 -5.52 6.35 -7.33
N VAL A 178 -6.11 5.29 -7.83
CA VAL A 178 -5.69 3.91 -7.60
C VAL A 178 -5.63 3.20 -8.95
N ALA A 179 -4.61 2.38 -9.16
CA ALA A 179 -4.46 1.59 -10.37
C ALA A 179 -3.94 0.19 -10.02
N TYR A 180 -4.48 -0.81 -10.69
CA TYR A 180 -4.09 -2.22 -10.53
C TYR A 180 -3.36 -2.70 -11.79
N PHE A 181 -2.31 -3.48 -11.57
CA PHE A 181 -1.55 -4.16 -12.61
C PHE A 181 -1.20 -5.56 -12.12
N ALA A 182 -1.29 -6.56 -12.99
CA ALA A 182 -0.50 -7.77 -12.76
C ALA A 182 0.99 -7.40 -12.89
N GLU A 183 1.85 -7.97 -12.04
CA GLU A 183 3.26 -7.55 -11.93
C GLU A 183 4.00 -7.56 -13.27
N TYR A 184 3.78 -8.59 -14.08
CA TYR A 184 4.43 -8.74 -15.39
C TYR A 184 4.02 -7.67 -16.42
N MET A 185 2.92 -6.95 -16.16
CA MET A 185 2.45 -5.85 -17.01
C MET A 185 3.12 -4.51 -16.66
N VAL A 186 3.86 -4.44 -15.54
CA VAL A 186 4.57 -3.22 -15.10
C VAL A 186 5.91 -3.12 -15.84
N PRO A 187 6.06 -2.19 -16.82
CA PRO A 187 7.30 -2.09 -17.58
C PRO A 187 8.45 -1.62 -16.69
N ARG A 188 9.65 -2.19 -16.85
CA ARG A 188 10.80 -1.91 -15.98
C ARG A 188 11.23 -0.45 -15.99
N GLU A 189 11.02 0.22 -17.12
CA GLU A 189 11.34 1.62 -17.37
C GLU A 189 10.30 2.60 -16.78
N SER A 190 9.11 2.12 -16.44
CA SER A 190 8.08 2.93 -15.78
C SER A 190 8.55 3.40 -14.39
N GLY A 191 7.86 4.39 -13.82
CA GLY A 191 8.14 4.83 -12.44
C GLY A 191 7.96 3.68 -11.44
N ALA A 192 6.84 2.95 -11.52
CA ALA A 192 6.58 1.80 -10.65
C ALA A 192 7.59 0.66 -10.87
N GLY A 193 7.88 0.33 -12.13
CA GLY A 193 8.86 -0.72 -12.46
C GLY A 193 10.26 -0.40 -11.92
N ARG A 194 10.71 0.85 -12.02
CA ARG A 194 12.00 1.28 -11.45
C ARG A 194 12.05 1.18 -9.94
N VAL A 195 10.92 1.40 -9.24
CA VAL A 195 10.83 1.20 -7.79
C VAL A 195 10.93 -0.29 -7.45
N ILE A 196 10.10 -1.11 -8.10
CA ILE A 196 9.99 -2.55 -7.81
C ILE A 196 11.30 -3.29 -8.15
N CYS A 197 11.85 -3.10 -9.35
CA CYS A 197 13.03 -3.83 -9.81
C CYS A 197 14.30 -3.52 -9.00
N ARG A 198 14.42 -2.32 -8.44
CA ARG A 198 15.61 -1.91 -7.65
C ARG A 198 15.62 -2.44 -6.22
N SER A 199 14.48 -2.97 -5.78
CA SER A 199 14.31 -3.58 -4.46
C SER A 199 14.56 -5.08 -4.43
N ARG A 200 14.77 -5.70 -5.59
CA ARG A 200 15.23 -7.07 -5.75
C ARG A 200 16.76 -7.08 -5.70
#